data_AF-A0A4V1M4A8-F1
#
_entry.id   AF-A0A4V1M4A8-F1
#
_cell.length_a   1.000
_cell.length_b   1.000
_cell.length_c   1.000
_cell.angle_alpha   90.00
_cell.angle_beta   90.00
_cell.angle_gamma   90.00
#
_symmetry.space_group_name_H-M   'P 1'
#
loop_
_entity.id
_entity.type
_entity.pdbx_description
1 polymer ?
#
loop_
_entity_poly.entity_id
_entity_poly.type
_entity_poly.pdbx_seq_one_letter_code
_entity_poly.pdbx_strand_id
1 'polypeptide(L)' 'MTLTLPPGTWVINKQPPNQQIWMSSPISGPARFGRSPDGSWVHFRTPGVTLGGLLESELRQILAGVPSADKWEGLGLR' A
#
# COMPACT_ATOMS: atom_id res chain seq x y z
N MET A 1 5.33 6.13 8.10
CA MET A 1 6.19 4.97 7.79
C MET A 1 6.82 5.21 6.43
N THR A 2 8.11 4.97 6.31
CA THR A 2 8.84 5.09 5.05
C THR A 2 9.49 3.75 4.76
N LEU A 3 9.29 3.22 3.55
CA LEU A 3 9.90 1.98 3.08
C LEU A 3 10.73 2.32 1.84
N THR A 4 12.03 2.04 1.87
CA THR A 4 12.94 2.30 0.74
C THR A 4 13.46 0.97 0.23
N LEU A 5 13.15 0.65 -1.02
CA LEU A 5 13.61 -0.54 -1.74
C LEU A 5 13.87 -0.12 -3.20
N PRO A 6 14.94 -0.57 -3.86
CA PRO A 6 15.11 -0.31 -5.30
C PRO A 6 13.84 -0.73 -6.06
N PRO A 7 13.27 0.11 -6.94
CA PRO A 7 13.82 1.36 -7.50
C PRO A 7 13.38 2.67 -6.81
N GLY A 8 12.73 2.64 -5.63
CA GLY A 8 12.18 3.86 -5.05
C GLY A 8 11.82 3.83 -3.56
N THR A 9 10.88 4.71 -3.17
CA THR A 9 10.50 4.91 -1.76
C THR A 9 8.99 5.04 -1.64
N TRP A 10 8.39 4.20 -0.78
CA TRP A 10 7.01 4.30 -0.36
C TRP A 10 6.93 5.14 0.91
N VAL A 11 6.01 6.11 0.94
CA VAL A 11 5.73 6.92 2.13
C VAL A 11 4.28 6.71 2.51
N ILE A 12 4.02 6.20 3.72
CA ILE A 12 2.69 5.93 4.25
C ILE A 12 2.47 6.77 5.50
N ASN A 13 1.51 7.68 5.44
CA ASN A 13 1.23 8.66 6.48
C ASN A 13 -0.22 8.54 6.96
N LYS A 14 -0.43 8.56 8.28
CA LYS A 14 -1.76 8.73 8.86
C LYS A 14 -2.16 10.21 8.75
N GLN A 15 -3.40 10.47 8.42
CA GLN A 15 -4.03 11.79 8.41
C GLN A 15 -5.24 11.79 9.35
N PRO A 16 -5.02 11.93 10.67
CA PRO A 16 -6.07 11.77 11.67
C PRO A 16 -7.27 12.70 11.50
N PRO A 17 -7.12 14.00 11.20
CA PRO A 17 -8.26 14.92 11.06
C PRO A 17 -9.26 14.48 9.97
N ASN A 18 -8.75 13.89 8.90
CA ASN A 18 -9.57 13.46 7.76
C ASN A 18 -9.95 11.96 7.84
N GLN A 19 -9.52 11.25 8.89
CA GLN A 19 -9.63 9.79 9.00
C GLN A 19 -9.11 9.06 7.75
N GLN A 20 -7.95 9.50 7.27
CA GLN A 20 -7.35 8.98 6.04
C GLN A 20 -5.96 8.39 6.28
N ILE A 21 -5.55 7.54 5.36
CA ILE A 21 -4.14 7.20 5.13
C ILE A 21 -3.73 7.74 3.76
N TRP A 22 -2.60 8.42 3.71
CA TRP A 22 -1.98 8.87 2.46
C TRP A 22 -0.78 7.98 2.17
N MET A 23 -0.70 7.51 0.94
CA MET A 23 0.42 6.74 0.43
C MET A 23 1.04 7.50 -0.73
N SER A 24 2.36 7.57 -0.80
CA SER A 24 3.11 7.91 -2.00
C SER A 24 3.88 6.66 -2.42
N SER A 25 3.60 6.14 -3.61
CA SER A 25 4.30 5.01 -4.21
C SER A 25 5.21 5.48 -5.34
N PRO A 26 6.41 4.89 -5.52
CA PRO A 26 7.23 5.12 -6.69
C PRO A 26 6.66 4.47 -7.97
N ILE A 27 5.64 3.61 -7.85
CA ILE A 27 5.00 2.90 -8.97
C ILE A 27 3.68 3.55 -9.35
N SER A 28 2.74 3.68 -8.40
CA SER A 28 1.39 4.22 -8.66
C SER A 28 1.21 5.70 -8.32
N GLY A 29 2.22 6.34 -7.72
CA GLY A 29 2.15 7.75 -7.30
C GLY A 29 1.35 7.96 -6.01
N PRO A 30 0.81 9.17 -5.79
CA PRO A 30 0.10 9.51 -4.57
C PRO A 30 -1.34 8.96 -4.56
N ALA A 31 -1.71 8.29 -3.48
CA ALA A 31 -3.03 7.72 -3.24
C ALA A 31 -3.55 8.09 -1.84
N ARG A 32 -4.87 8.22 -1.72
CA ARG A 32 -5.55 8.50 -0.45
C ARG A 32 -6.56 7.40 -0.17
N PHE A 33 -6.57 6.93 1.07
CA PHE A 33 -7.45 5.86 1.51
C PHE A 33 -8.33 6.34 2.65
N GLY A 34 -9.64 6.18 2.49
CA GLY A 34 -10.62 6.39 3.54
C GLY A 34 -10.99 5.07 4.21
N ARG A 35 -11.63 5.15 5.37
CA ARG A 35 -12.09 3.95 6.08
C ARG A 35 -13.49 3.57 5.64
N SER A 36 -13.69 2.32 5.24
CA SER A 36 -15.00 1.76 4.93
C SER A 36 -15.69 1.19 6.18
N PRO A 37 -17.01 0.93 6.13
CA PRO A 37 -17.76 0.37 7.26
C PRO A 37 -17.26 -0.99 7.75
N ASP A 38 -16.67 -1.80 6.86
CA ASP A 38 -16.06 -3.09 7.19
C ASP A 38 -14.67 -2.97 7.86
N GLY A 39 -14.19 -1.74 8.04
CA GLY A 39 -12.92 -1.43 8.69
C GLY A 39 -11.73 -1.37 7.73
N SER A 40 -11.89 -1.71 6.46
CA SER A 40 -10.81 -1.68 5.46
C SER A 40 -10.47 -0.25 5.00
N TRP A 41 -9.28 -0.10 4.40
CA TRP A 41 -8.80 1.16 3.85
C TRP A 41 -8.97 1.18 2.34
N VAL A 42 -9.97 1.91 1.85
CA VAL A 42 -10.40 1.92 0.44
C VAL A 42 -9.96 3.19 -0.27
N HIS A 43 -9.57 3.06 -1.54
CA HIS A 43 -9.07 4.18 -2.33
C HIS A 43 -10.16 5.24 -2.56
N PHE A 44 -9.82 6.50 -2.32
CA PHE A 44 -10.79 7.60 -2.35
C PHE A 44 -11.40 7.85 -3.74
N ARG A 45 -10.69 7.51 -4.82
CA ARG A 45 -11.12 7.77 -6.20
C ARG A 45 -11.43 6.52 -7.03
N THR A 46 -10.94 5.36 -6.62
CA THR A 46 -10.92 4.17 -7.47
C THR A 46 -11.64 3.04 -6.74
N PRO A 47 -12.89 2.75 -7.10
CA PRO A 47 -13.65 1.67 -6.47
C PRO A 47 -12.92 0.33 -6.58
N GLY A 48 -13.01 -0.49 -5.54
CA GLY A 48 -12.41 -1.83 -5.49
C GLY A 48 -10.91 -1.87 -5.18
N VAL A 49 -10.22 -0.73 -5.12
CA VAL A 49 -8.80 -0.68 -4.72
C VAL A 49 -8.68 -0.46 -3.21
N THR A 50 -7.93 -1.32 -2.53
CA THR A 50 -7.61 -1.19 -1.10
C THR A 50 -6.14 -0.84 -0.89
N LEU A 51 -5.81 -0.22 0.24
CA LEU A 51 -4.42 0.09 0.61
C LEU A 51 -3.57 -1.19 0.65
N GLY A 52 -4.07 -2.24 1.30
CA GLY A 52 -3.39 -3.52 1.41
C GLY A 52 -3.18 -4.18 0.04
N GLY A 53 -4.23 -4.24 -0.78
CA GLY A 53 -4.15 -4.85 -2.11
C GLY A 53 -3.19 -4.12 -3.06
N LEU A 54 -3.19 -2.78 -3.04
CA LEU A 54 -2.28 -1.99 -3.87
C LEU A 54 -0.83 -2.13 -3.40
N LEU A 55 -0.56 -1.99 -2.09
CA LEU A 55 0.79 -2.10 -1.57
C LEU A 55 1.35 -3.52 -1.75
N GLU A 56 0.50 -4.54 -1.58
CA GLU A 56 0.92 -5.93 -1.78
C GLU A 56 1.27 -6.22 -3.24
N SER A 57 0.43 -5.78 -4.19
CA SER A 57 0.71 -6.03 -5.62
C SER A 57 2.00 -5.34 -6.07
N GLU A 58 2.25 -4.12 -5.62
CA GLU A 58 3.48 -3.38 -5.88
C GLU A 58 4.71 -4.09 -5.29
N LEU A 59 4.63 -4.53 -4.04
CA LEU A 59 5.74 -5.25 -3.42
C LEU A 59 5.97 -6.62 -4.05
N ARG A 60 4.92 -7.34 -4.46
CA ARG A 60 5.06 -8.60 -5.20
C ARG A 60 5.79 -8.38 -6.52
N GLN A 61 5.48 -7.29 -7.24
CA GLN A 61 6.17 -6.93 -8.48
C GLN A 61 7.67 -6.69 -8.25
N ILE A 62 8.03 -5.99 -7.18
CA ILE A 62 9.44 -5.69 -6.86
C ILE A 62 10.19 -6.91 -6.33
N LEU A 63 9.53 -7.76 -5.55
CA LEU A 63 10.14 -8.93 -4.92
C LEU A 63 10.24 -10.15 -5.86
N ALA A 64 9.61 -10.13 -7.04
CA ALA A 64 9.57 -11.27 -7.97
C ALA A 64 10.96 -11.80 -8.39
N GLY A 65 12.01 -10.99 -8.29
CA GLY A 65 13.40 -11.38 -8.59
C GLY A 65 14.29 -11.60 -7.37
N VAL A 66 13.74 -11.52 -6.15
CA VAL A 66 14.51 -11.62 -4.90
C VAL A 66 14.52 -13.07 -4.42
N PRO A 67 15.71 -13.68 -4.17
CA PRO A 67 15.78 -15.01 -3.59
C PRO A 67 15.03 -15.08 -2.25
N SER A 68 14.25 -16.15 -2.03
CA SER A 68 13.38 -16.34 -0.86
C SER A 68 12.10 -15.49 -0.80
N ALA A 69 11.79 -14.69 -1.83
CA ALA A 69 10.51 -13.96 -1.90
C ALA A 69 9.29 -14.89 -2.01
N ASP A 70 9.50 -16.13 -2.47
CA ASP A 70 8.52 -17.22 -2.48
C ASP A 70 7.97 -17.56 -1.09
N LYS A 71 8.72 -17.23 -0.03
CA LYS A 71 8.32 -17.45 1.37
C LYS A 71 7.49 -16.31 1.95
N TRP A 72 7.28 -15.23 1.20
CA TRP A 72 6.54 -14.07 1.70
C TRP A 72 5.03 -14.30 1.61
N GLU A 73 4.37 -14.37 2.77
CA GLU A 73 2.93 -14.61 2.89
C GLU A 73 2.05 -13.37 2.59
N GLY A 74 2.67 -12.20 2.35
CA GLY A 74 1.98 -10.94 2.10
C GLY A 74 2.09 -9.95 3.26
N LEU A 75 1.28 -8.90 3.23
CA LEU A 75 1.39 -7.79 4.19
C LEU A 75 0.71 -8.05 5.54
N GLY A 76 -0.17 -9.04 5.64
CA GLY A 76 -0.98 -9.30 6.83
C GLY A 76 -1.94 -8.15 7.19
N LEU A 77 -2.14 -7.19 6.27
CA LEU A 77 -3.10 -6.10 6.42
C LEU A 77 -4.50 -6.65 6.15
N ARG A 78 -5.32 -6.73 7.20
CA ARG A 78 -6.76 -7.01 7.13
C ARG A 78 -7.55 -5.72 7.21
#